data_AF-H3C7Q8-F1
#
_entry.id   AF-H3C7Q8-F1
#
_cell.length_a   1.000
_cell.length_b   1.000
_cell.length_c   1.000
_cell.angle_alpha   90.00
_cell.angle_beta   90.00
_cell.angle_gamma   90.00
#
_symmetry.space_group_name_H-M   'P 1'
#
loop_
_entity.id
_entity.type
_entity.pdbx_description
1 polymer ?
#
loop_
_entity_poly.entity_id
_entity_poly.type
_entity_poly.pdbx_seq_one_letter_code
_entity_poly.pdbx_strand_id
1 'polypeptide(L)'
;RFFEDLKDMLGFTPYRCYYYLWKYITPILLLVLMLASFIQMVLTPATYKAWIQEEGKERELLYPTWAIVLFTSLIVVAIMPVPVVLLLHYFNVIKDSSSLSSVSYKKGRIIAES
;
A
#
# COMPACT_ATOMS: atom_id res chain seq x y z
N ARG A 1 12.81 16.09 3.67
CA ARG A 1 11.43 16.59 3.57
C ARG A 1 10.54 16.15 4.73
N PHE A 2 9.96 14.95 4.79
CA PHE A 2 9.04 14.58 5.90
C PHE A 2 9.60 14.79 7.33
N PHE A 3 10.86 14.39 7.58
CA PHE A 3 11.48 14.57 8.90
C PHE A 3 11.86 16.03 9.20
N GLU A 4 12.06 16.84 8.16
CA GLU A 4 12.31 18.29 8.29
C GLU A 4 10.99 19.01 8.57
N ASP A 5 9.91 18.64 7.89
CA ASP A 5 8.55 19.15 8.15
C ASP A 5 8.11 18.80 9.60
N LEU A 6 8.40 17.58 10.06
CA LEU A 6 8.16 17.20 11.46
C LEU A 6 8.98 18.03 12.46
N LYS A 7 10.27 18.26 12.15
CA LYS A 7 11.14 19.10 12.98
C LYS A 7 10.62 20.54 13.04
N ASP A 8 10.10 21.05 11.94
CA ASP A 8 9.50 22.39 11.82
C ASP A 8 8.22 22.50 12.66
N MET A 9 7.37 21.45 12.65
CA MET A 9 6.15 21.39 13.45
C MET A 9 6.39 21.19 14.96
N LEU A 10 7.41 20.42 15.34
CA LEU A 10 7.69 20.05 16.73
C LEU A 10 8.69 20.99 17.43
N GLY A 11 9.45 21.79 16.69
CA GLY A 11 10.42 22.75 17.24
C GLY A 11 11.70 22.12 17.80
N PHE A 12 11.84 20.80 17.79
CA PHE A 12 13.05 20.07 18.21
C PHE A 12 13.51 19.09 17.13
N THR A 13 14.82 18.88 17.02
CA THR A 13 15.41 17.85 16.14
C THR A 13 15.17 16.46 16.73
N PRO A 14 14.40 15.57 16.09
CA PRO A 14 14.33 14.20 16.53
C PRO A 14 15.68 13.50 16.31
N TYR A 15 16.05 12.61 17.23
CA TYR A 15 17.35 11.94 17.23
C TYR A 15 17.56 11.08 15.97
N ARG A 16 18.80 11.00 15.47
CA ARG A 16 19.13 10.30 14.21
C ARG A 16 18.70 8.83 14.19
N CYS A 17 18.61 8.15 15.33
CA CYS A 17 18.12 6.77 15.37
C CYS A 17 16.66 6.64 14.91
N TYR A 18 15.79 7.62 15.18
CA TYR A 18 14.41 7.59 14.70
C TYR A 18 14.35 7.63 13.18
N TYR A 19 15.24 8.40 12.53
CA TYR A 19 15.31 8.43 11.08
C TYR A 19 15.62 7.05 10.48
N TYR A 20 16.60 6.33 11.04
CA TYR A 20 16.94 4.98 10.57
C TYR A 20 15.87 3.95 10.91
N LEU A 21 15.26 4.06 12.09
CA LEU A 21 14.15 3.20 12.49
C LEU A 21 13.00 3.32 11.49
N TRP A 22 12.61 4.55 11.15
CA TRP A 22 11.47 4.79 10.28
C TRP A 22 11.75 4.44 8.81
N LYS A 23 12.96 4.76 8.33
CA LYS A 23 13.31 4.54 6.91
C LYS A 23 13.61 3.09 6.58
N TYR A 24 14.17 2.32 7.52
CA TYR A 24 14.65 0.97 7.24
C TYR A 24 13.97 -0.07 8.13
N ILE A 25 13.89 0.13 9.44
CA ILE A 25 13.36 -0.89 10.34
C ILE A 25 11.87 -1.09 10.10
N THR A 26 11.07 -0.03 9.97
CA THR A 26 9.63 -0.14 9.69
C THR A 26 9.33 -0.92 8.40
N PRO A 27 9.90 -0.56 7.23
CA PRO A 27 9.61 -1.31 6.00
C PRO A 27 10.17 -2.74 6.04
N ILE A 28 11.34 -2.97 6.64
CA ILE A 28 11.89 -4.33 6.78
C ILE A 28 10.98 -5.19 7.65
N LEU A 29 10.54 -4.69 8.80
CA LEU A 29 9.66 -5.41 9.71
C LEU A 29 8.33 -5.74 9.04
N LEU A 30 7.72 -4.78 8.35
CA LEU A 30 6.50 -4.99 7.59
C LEU A 30 6.68 -6.04 6.49
N LEU A 31 7.80 -6.01 5.78
CA LEU A 31 8.10 -6.97 4.70
C LEU A 31 8.29 -8.38 5.27
N VAL A 32 9.05 -8.53 6.36
CA VAL A 32 9.23 -9.82 7.05
C VAL A 32 7.89 -10.37 7.53
N LEU A 33 7.05 -9.52 8.14
CA LEU A 33 5.75 -9.93 8.65
C LEU A 33 4.80 -10.35 7.53
N MET A 34 4.81 -9.60 6.41
CA MET A 34 4.06 -9.94 5.21
C MET A 34 4.50 -11.29 4.61
N LEU A 35 5.81 -11.53 4.49
CA LEU A 35 6.35 -12.80 3.99
C LEU A 35 6.02 -13.96 4.93
N ALA A 36 6.13 -13.76 6.24
CA ALA A 36 5.78 -14.77 7.23
C ALA A 36 4.30 -15.16 7.12
N SER A 37 3.39 -14.19 7.01
CA SER A 37 1.96 -14.44 6.79
C SER A 37 1.70 -15.15 5.47
N PHE A 38 2.40 -14.79 4.40
CA PHE A 38 2.27 -15.45 3.11
C PHE A 38 2.72 -16.92 3.17
N ILE A 39 3.88 -17.18 3.79
CA ILE A 39 4.39 -18.55 3.99
C ILE A 39 3.41 -19.36 4.84
N GLN A 40 2.89 -18.78 5.93
CA GLN A 40 1.90 -19.44 6.77
C GLN A 40 0.64 -19.81 6.00
N MET A 41 0.17 -18.93 5.11
CA MET A 41 -0.98 -19.18 4.25
C MET A 41 -0.71 -20.28 3.21
N VAL A 42 0.51 -20.39 2.69
CA VAL A 42 0.88 -21.47 1.74
C VAL A 42 1.01 -22.82 2.44
N LEU A 43 1.59 -22.85 3.64
CA LEU A 43 1.80 -24.09 4.40
C LEU A 43 0.53 -24.60 5.06
N THR A 44 -0.40 -23.72 5.41
CA THR A 44 -1.66 -24.08 6.07
C THR A 44 -2.78 -24.14 5.02
N PRO A 45 -3.22 -25.32 4.58
CA PRO A 45 -4.37 -25.40 3.68
C PRO A 45 -5.57 -24.74 4.35
N ALA A 46 -6.23 -23.82 3.63
CA ALA A 46 -7.38 -23.11 4.14
C ALA A 46 -8.51 -24.12 4.42
N THR A 47 -8.80 -24.29 5.70
CA THR A 47 -9.82 -25.22 6.20
C THR A 47 -10.87 -24.42 6.96
N TYR A 48 -12.15 -24.73 6.73
CA TYR A 48 -13.27 -24.18 7.50
C TYR A 48 -13.89 -25.27 8.38
N LYS A 49 -14.40 -24.88 9.54
CA LYS A 49 -15.12 -25.79 10.43
C LYS A 49 -16.58 -25.86 10.02
N ALA A 50 -17.02 -27.04 9.61
CA ALA A 50 -18.40 -27.32 9.27
C ALA A 50 -19.04 -28.17 10.35
N TRP A 51 -20.25 -27.79 10.79
CA TRP A 51 -21.06 -28.66 11.63
C TRP A 51 -21.73 -29.72 10.75
N ILE A 52 -21.35 -30.99 10.91
CA ILE A 52 -21.99 -32.10 10.20
C ILE A 52 -23.04 -32.72 11.13
N GLN A 53 -24.31 -32.46 10.82
CA GLN A 53 -25.45 -32.91 11.63
C GLN A 53 -25.51 -34.44 11.78
N GLU A 54 -25.07 -35.18 10.77
CA GLU A 54 -25.01 -36.66 10.76
C GLU A 54 -24.04 -37.23 11.82
N GLU A 55 -22.98 -36.49 12.16
CA GLU A 55 -21.94 -36.97 13.09
C GLU A 55 -21.94 -36.22 14.43
N GLY A 56 -22.78 -35.17 14.57
CA GLY A 56 -22.85 -34.34 15.77
C GLY A 56 -21.52 -33.69 16.16
N LYS A 57 -20.62 -33.48 15.19
CA LYS A 57 -19.25 -32.98 15.42
C LYS A 57 -18.87 -31.93 14.39
N GLU A 58 -18.01 -31.02 14.80
CA GLU A 58 -17.31 -30.10 13.90
C GLU A 58 -16.25 -30.87 13.13
N ARG A 59 -16.29 -30.80 11.80
CA ARG A 59 -15.21 -31.29 10.93
C ARG A 59 -14.52 -30.14 10.22
N GLU A 60 -13.21 -30.28 10.13
CA GLU A 60 -12.33 -29.42 9.35
C GLU A 60 -12.40 -29.85 7.87
N LEU A 61 -13.05 -29.03 7.04
CA LEU A 61 -13.21 -29.24 5.61
C LEU A 61 -12.40 -28.22 4.82
N LEU A 62 -11.84 -28.65 3.69
CA LEU A 62 -11.08 -27.78 2.79
C LEU A 62 -12.01 -26.78 2.09
N TYR A 63 -11.53 -25.56 1.87
CA TYR A 63 -12.25 -24.59 1.06
C TYR A 63 -12.38 -25.10 -0.39
N PRO A 64 -13.59 -25.04 -0.98
CA PRO A 64 -13.78 -25.40 -2.38
C PRO A 64 -13.05 -24.40 -3.29
N THR A 65 -12.58 -24.87 -4.45
CA THR A 65 -11.70 -24.11 -5.35
C THR A 65 -12.30 -22.77 -5.80
N TRP A 66 -13.62 -22.68 -5.98
CA TRP A 66 -14.29 -21.43 -6.35
C TRP A 66 -14.16 -20.33 -5.27
N ALA A 67 -14.14 -20.70 -3.99
CA ALA A 67 -14.00 -19.75 -2.88
C ALA A 67 -12.58 -19.16 -2.85
N ILE A 68 -11.57 -20.00 -3.08
CA ILE A 68 -10.17 -19.58 -3.17
C ILE A 68 -9.97 -18.59 -4.33
N VAL A 69 -10.59 -18.84 -5.48
CA VAL A 69 -10.55 -17.93 -6.64
C VAL A 69 -11.18 -16.56 -6.28
N LEU A 70 -12.32 -16.54 -5.59
CA LEU A 70 -12.95 -15.29 -5.14
C LEU A 70 -12.04 -14.50 -4.20
N PHE A 71 -11.49 -15.13 -3.16
CA PHE A 71 -10.57 -14.44 -2.23
C PHE A 71 -9.32 -13.91 -2.93
N THR A 72 -8.73 -14.71 -3.84
CA THR A 72 -7.54 -14.31 -4.60
C THR A 72 -7.85 -13.10 -5.48
N SER A 73 -8.99 -13.09 -6.18
CA SER A 73 -9.39 -11.94 -7.01
C SER A 73 -9.60 -10.67 -6.18
N LEU A 74 -10.16 -10.79 -4.97
CA LEU A 74 -10.37 -9.66 -4.08
C LEU A 74 -9.04 -9.03 -3.62
N ILE A 75 -8.05 -9.86 -3.27
CA ILE A 75 -6.70 -9.41 -2.92
C ILE A 75 -6.05 -8.69 -4.10
N VAL A 76 -6.15 -9.24 -5.31
CA VAL A 76 -5.60 -8.63 -6.52
C VAL A 76 -6.23 -7.26 -6.78
N VAL A 77 -7.57 -7.16 -6.69
CA VAL A 77 -8.29 -5.89 -6.88
C VAL A 77 -7.91 -4.86 -5.80
N ALA A 78 -7.68 -5.28 -4.56
CA ALA A 78 -7.25 -4.37 -3.50
C ALA A 78 -5.82 -3.84 -3.70
N ILE A 79 -4.92 -4.66 -4.24
CA ILE A 79 -3.52 -4.27 -4.49
C ILE A 79 -3.38 -3.49 -5.80
N MET A 80 -4.22 -3.78 -6.81
CA MET A 80 -4.18 -3.21 -8.17
C MET A 80 -4.07 -1.67 -8.27
N PRO A 81 -4.71 -0.84 -7.41
CA PRO A 81 -4.63 0.61 -7.55
C PRO A 81 -3.20 1.16 -7.45
N VAL A 82 -2.36 0.54 -6.61
CA VAL A 82 -0.96 0.96 -6.41
C VAL A 82 -0.11 0.79 -7.69
N PRO A 83 0.00 -0.40 -8.30
CA PRO A 83 0.71 -0.57 -9.56
C PRO A 83 0.04 0.16 -10.72
N VAL A 84 -1.30 0.27 -10.75
CA VAL A 84 -1.99 1.04 -11.81
C VAL A 84 -1.59 2.51 -11.75
N VAL A 85 -1.61 3.14 -10.58
CA VAL A 85 -1.16 4.54 -10.42
C VAL A 85 0.31 4.71 -10.77
N LEU A 86 1.18 3.76 -10.37
CA LEU A 86 2.60 3.78 -10.73
C LEU A 86 2.82 3.64 -12.25
N LEU A 87 2.09 2.74 -12.91
CA LEU A 87 2.17 2.56 -14.36
C LEU A 87 1.63 3.78 -15.10
N LEU A 88 0.51 4.36 -14.67
CA LEU A 88 -0.03 5.59 -15.24
C LEU A 88 0.95 6.76 -15.13
N HIS A 89 1.66 6.85 -14.00
CA HIS A 89 2.71 7.86 -13.81
C HIS A 89 3.95 7.55 -14.67
N TYR A 90 4.38 6.30 -14.74
CA TYR A 90 5.52 5.86 -15.55
C TYR A 90 5.30 6.07 -17.05
N PHE A 91 4.10 5.71 -17.56
CA PHE A 91 3.71 5.92 -18.95
C PHE A 91 3.33 7.38 -19.25
N ASN A 92 3.34 8.27 -18.25
CA ASN A 92 3.28 9.71 -18.42
C ASN A 92 2.12 10.19 -19.32
N VAL A 93 0.92 9.58 -19.18
CA VAL A 93 -0.31 10.03 -19.85
C VAL A 93 -0.88 11.30 -19.21
N ILE A 94 -0.28 11.76 -18.11
CA ILE A 94 -0.47 13.12 -17.61
C ILE A 94 0.45 14.02 -18.45
N LYS A 95 -0.06 14.41 -19.62
CA LYS A 95 0.51 15.47 -20.44
C LYS A 95 0.62 16.72 -19.59
N ASP A 96 1.84 17.00 -19.18
CA ASP A 96 2.36 18.15 -18.45
C ASP A 96 1.46 19.40 -18.41
N SER A 97 0.43 19.40 -17.54
CA SER A 97 -0.34 20.59 -17.20
C SER A 97 0.44 21.52 -16.25
N SER A 98 1.59 21.07 -15.74
CA SER A 98 2.49 21.86 -14.91
C SER A 98 3.23 22.93 -15.73
N SER A 99 3.53 22.64 -17.00
CA SER A 99 4.01 23.64 -17.96
C SER A 99 2.97 24.74 -18.21
N LEU A 100 1.68 24.39 -18.36
CA LEU A 100 0.59 25.36 -18.58
C LEU A 100 0.34 26.24 -17.35
N SER A 101 0.33 25.65 -16.15
CA SER A 101 0.12 26.42 -14.91
C SER A 101 1.31 27.31 -14.56
N SER A 102 2.55 26.86 -14.82
CA SER A 102 3.75 27.69 -14.63
C SER A 102 3.86 28.83 -15.64
N VAL A 103 3.43 28.63 -16.89
CA VAL A 103 3.31 29.70 -17.90
C VAL A 103 2.21 30.69 -17.51
N SER A 104 1.07 30.22 -17.01
CA SER A 104 -0.02 31.09 -16.53
C SER A 104 0.41 31.93 -15.31
N TYR A 105 1.16 31.34 -14.36
CA TYR A 105 1.71 32.05 -13.20
C TYR A 105 2.74 33.10 -13.61
N LYS A 106 3.65 32.79 -14.53
CA LYS A 106 4.61 33.77 -15.06
C LYS A 106 3.90 34.93 -15.75
N LYS A 107 2.88 34.64 -16.56
CA LYS A 107 2.11 35.67 -17.25
C LYS A 107 1.35 36.59 -16.29
N GLY A 108 0.70 36.03 -15.26
CA GLY A 108 0.00 36.81 -14.24
C GLY A 108 0.93 37.73 -13.45
N ARG A 109 2.14 37.28 -13.13
CA ARG A 109 3.14 38.10 -12.42
C ARG A 109 3.65 39.28 -13.26
N ILE A 110 3.89 39.09 -14.55
CA ILE A 110 4.39 40.16 -15.44
C ILE A 110 3.35 41.29 -15.59
N ILE A 111 2.05 40.98 -15.53
CA ILE A 111 0.98 41.99 -15.63
C ILE A 111 0.86 42.82 -14.34
N ALA A 112 1.21 42.26 -13.18
CA ALA A 112 1.12 42.97 -11.90
C ALA A 112 2.30 43.94 -11.65
N GLU A 113 3.39 43.81 -12.41
CA GLU A 113 4.61 44.64 -12.30
C GLU A 113 4.69 45.73 -13.40
N SER A 114 3.70 45.81 -14.29
CA SER A 114 3.55 46.81 -15.37
C SER A 114 2.53 47.89 -15.00
#